data_AF-A0AAD8Q6A0-F1
#
_entry.id   AF-A0AAD8Q6A0-F1
#
_cell.length_a   1.000
_cell.length_b   1.000
_cell.length_c   1.000
_cell.angle_alpha   90.00
_cell.angle_beta   90.00
_cell.angle_gamma   90.00
#
_symmetry.space_group_name_H-M   'P 1'
#
loop_
_entity.id
_entity.type
_entity.pdbx_description
1 polymer ?
#
loop_
_entity_poly.entity_id
_entity_poly.type
_entity_poly.pdbx_seq_one_letter_code
_entity_poly.pdbx_strand_id
1 'polypeptide(L)'
;MHLTATFLTLASAISAANALCYKGGRSGKYGEWLKEKDIIVDTERLSFACANLVGRGDVKFSAFETRRTCMQQDLRTKWDFGIKSMIDPGGNGESTLSMEDCMKILGKVAYGCEYGGETWNSAWFASCMG
;
A
#
# COMPACT_ATOMS: atom_id res chain seq x y z
N MET A 1 14.71 -41.51 26.13
CA MET A 1 14.74 -40.05 26.38
C MET A 1 14.03 -39.38 25.22
N HIS A 2 12.80 -38.91 25.42
CA HIS A 2 12.04 -38.24 24.36
C HIS A 2 12.37 -36.74 24.37
N LEU A 3 13.01 -36.25 23.30
CA LEU A 3 13.17 -34.82 23.08
C LEU A 3 11.84 -34.25 22.56
N THR A 4 11.09 -33.58 23.42
CA THR A 4 10.03 -32.65 23.03
C THR A 4 10.69 -31.34 22.60
N ALA A 5 10.74 -31.10 21.29
CA ALA A 5 11.15 -29.82 20.72
C ALA A 5 9.99 -28.83 20.81
N THR A 6 10.06 -27.92 21.77
CA THR A 6 9.14 -26.80 21.91
C THR A 6 9.43 -25.79 20.80
N PHE A 7 8.56 -25.72 19.79
CA PHE A 7 8.58 -24.63 18.81
C PHE A 7 8.15 -23.34 19.51
N LEU A 8 9.12 -22.50 19.90
CA LEU A 8 8.83 -21.09 20.22
C LEU A 8 8.49 -20.39 18.91
N THR A 9 7.20 -20.12 18.70
CA THR A 9 6.78 -19.12 17.71
C THR A 9 7.23 -17.76 18.22
N LEU A 10 8.34 -17.27 17.64
CA LEU A 10 8.79 -15.91 17.83
C LEU A 10 7.77 -15.00 17.16
N ALA A 11 6.77 -14.55 17.92
CA ALA A 11 5.88 -13.47 17.55
C ALA A 11 6.74 -12.20 17.51
N SER A 12 7.45 -12.00 16.39
CA SER A 12 8.03 -10.72 16.06
C SER A 12 6.89 -9.73 16.09
N ALA A 13 6.89 -8.83 17.07
CA ALA A 13 6.06 -7.65 17.12
C ALA A 13 6.43 -6.79 15.91
N ILE A 14 5.85 -7.14 14.76
CA ILE A 14 5.82 -6.28 13.60
C ILE A 14 5.10 -5.05 14.11
N SER A 15 5.82 -3.92 14.19
CA SER A 15 5.21 -2.61 14.31
C SER A 15 4.31 -2.41 13.09
N ALA A 16 3.11 -2.99 13.18
CA ALA A 16 2.10 -2.92 12.16
C ALA A 16 1.56 -1.50 12.26
N ALA A 17 2.07 -0.60 11.41
CA ALA A 17 1.23 0.51 10.99
C ALA A 17 -0.06 -0.13 10.46
N ASN A 18 -1.09 -0.10 11.30
CA ASN A 18 -2.35 -0.79 11.08
C ASN A 18 -3.07 -0.10 9.91
N ALA A 19 -3.67 -0.88 9.03
CA ALA A 19 -4.61 -0.33 8.05
C ALA A 19 -5.91 -0.03 8.79
N LEU A 20 -6.44 1.18 8.64
CA LEU A 20 -7.82 1.51 8.98
C LEU A 20 -8.69 1.20 7.76
N CYS A 21 -9.44 0.12 7.84
CA CYS A 21 -10.34 -0.29 6.77
C CYS A 21 -11.63 0.52 6.78
N TYR A 22 -12.08 0.92 5.59
CA TYR A 22 -13.39 1.56 5.43
C TYR A 22 -14.51 0.56 5.74
N LYS A 23 -15.59 1.04 6.35
CA LYS A 23 -16.75 0.22 6.73
C LYS A 23 -17.72 -0.05 5.57
N GLY A 24 -17.50 0.58 4.43
CA GLY A 24 -18.35 0.46 3.24
C GLY A 24 -17.73 1.21 2.06
N GLY A 25 -18.25 0.92 0.88
CA GLY A 25 -17.68 1.31 -0.42
C GLY A 25 -18.01 0.24 -1.45
N ARG A 26 -17.36 0.28 -2.61
CA ARG A 26 -17.42 -0.87 -3.51
C ARG A 26 -16.44 -1.92 -3.00
N SER A 27 -16.93 -3.15 -2.85
CA SER A 27 -16.09 -4.24 -2.37
C SER A 27 -15.02 -4.53 -3.41
N GLY A 28 -13.78 -4.30 -3.02
CA GLY A 28 -12.61 -4.67 -3.78
C GLY A 28 -12.13 -6.10 -3.48
N LYS A 29 -12.90 -6.86 -2.67
CA LYS A 29 -12.58 -8.24 -2.25
C LYS A 29 -11.13 -8.41 -1.81
N TYR A 30 -10.66 -7.55 -0.90
CA TYR A 30 -9.28 -7.59 -0.40
C TYR A 30 -8.22 -7.51 -1.51
N GLY A 31 -8.52 -6.71 -2.55
CA GLY A 31 -7.63 -6.44 -3.66
C GLY A 31 -7.29 -7.67 -4.50
N GLU A 32 -8.20 -8.65 -4.59
CA GLU A 32 -7.98 -9.89 -5.37
C GLU A 32 -7.51 -9.57 -6.81
N TRP A 33 -8.22 -8.67 -7.48
CA TRP A 33 -7.86 -8.20 -8.83
C TRP A 33 -6.51 -7.46 -8.88
N LEU A 34 -6.11 -6.81 -7.79
CA LEU A 34 -4.84 -6.07 -7.70
C LEU A 34 -3.64 -7.01 -7.50
N LYS A 35 -3.86 -8.17 -6.87
CA LYS A 35 -2.84 -9.23 -6.66
C LYS A 35 -2.61 -10.07 -7.91
N GLU A 36 -3.62 -10.17 -8.77
CA GLU A 36 -3.47 -10.82 -10.07
C GLU A 36 -2.36 -10.15 -10.88
N LYS A 37 -1.63 -10.97 -11.64
CA LYS A 37 -0.60 -10.48 -12.54
C LYS A 37 -1.22 -9.96 -13.84
N ASP A 38 -0.62 -8.92 -14.38
CA ASP A 38 -0.86 -8.53 -15.76
C ASP A 38 -0.10 -9.46 -16.72
N ILE A 39 -0.79 -9.89 -17.78
CA ILE A 39 -0.27 -10.89 -18.73
C ILE A 39 0.89 -10.37 -19.57
N ILE A 40 1.07 -9.05 -19.68
CA ILE A 40 2.09 -8.43 -20.54
C ILE A 40 3.39 -8.22 -19.76
N VAL A 41 3.30 -7.78 -18.50
CA VAL A 41 4.47 -7.37 -17.70
C VAL A 41 4.82 -8.33 -16.56
N ASP A 42 4.01 -9.37 -16.32
CA ASP A 42 4.22 -10.41 -15.28
C ASP A 42 4.38 -9.86 -13.84
N THR A 43 3.81 -8.69 -13.56
CA THR A 43 3.77 -8.07 -12.23
C THR A 43 2.32 -7.90 -11.73
N GLU A 44 2.15 -7.84 -10.41
CA GLU A 44 0.85 -7.56 -9.77
C GLU A 44 0.30 -6.22 -10.28
N ARG A 45 -1.01 -6.11 -10.49
CA ARG A 45 -1.62 -4.88 -10.99
C ARG A 45 -1.43 -3.68 -10.07
N LEU A 46 -1.30 -3.86 -8.75
CA LEU A 46 -0.97 -2.77 -7.83
C LEU A 46 0.35 -2.04 -8.23
N SER A 47 1.28 -2.75 -8.87
CA SER A 47 2.52 -2.15 -9.36
C SER A 47 2.28 -1.02 -10.37
N PHE A 48 1.19 -1.03 -11.13
CA PHE A 48 0.85 0.08 -12.02
C PHE A 48 0.39 1.32 -11.24
N ALA A 49 -0.34 1.14 -10.13
CA ALA A 49 -0.69 2.27 -9.27
C ALA A 49 0.59 2.93 -8.73
N CYS A 50 1.52 2.12 -8.21
CA CYS A 50 2.79 2.63 -7.73
C CYS A 50 3.64 3.25 -8.83
N ALA A 51 3.72 2.64 -10.02
CA ALA A 51 4.45 3.22 -11.14
C ALA A 51 3.88 4.58 -11.58
N ASN A 52 2.56 4.80 -11.47
CA ASN A 52 1.95 6.10 -11.75
C ASN A 52 2.21 7.14 -10.65
N LEU A 53 2.38 6.72 -9.40
CA LEU A 53 2.61 7.62 -8.26
C LEU A 53 4.09 7.98 -8.10
N VAL A 54 4.98 7.01 -8.25
CA VAL A 54 6.42 7.14 -7.96
C VAL A 54 7.32 6.78 -9.16
N GLY A 55 6.77 6.53 -10.34
CA GLY A 55 7.59 6.14 -11.50
C GLY A 55 8.28 4.78 -11.32
N ARG A 56 9.38 4.57 -12.06
CA ARG A 56 10.17 3.33 -12.02
C ARG A 56 11.37 3.38 -11.06
N GLY A 57 11.40 4.33 -10.12
CA GLY A 57 12.54 4.52 -9.24
C GLY A 57 12.20 5.37 -8.02
N ASP A 58 13.24 5.84 -7.35
CA ASP A 58 13.14 6.64 -6.14
C ASP A 58 12.70 8.07 -6.47
N VAL A 59 11.47 8.42 -6.08
CA VAL A 59 10.93 9.75 -6.37
C VAL A 59 10.80 10.58 -5.11
N LYS A 60 11.34 11.80 -5.18
CA LYS A 60 11.22 12.82 -4.16
C LYS A 60 9.84 13.48 -4.22
N PHE A 61 9.21 13.59 -3.07
CA PHE A 61 7.98 14.35 -2.82
C PHE A 61 8.35 15.66 -2.13
N SER A 62 7.65 16.73 -2.51
CA SER A 62 7.65 17.98 -1.74
C SER A 62 6.93 17.77 -0.40
N ALA A 63 7.17 18.66 0.56
CA ALA A 63 6.48 18.62 1.83
C ALA A 63 4.96 18.64 1.62
N PHE A 64 4.24 17.70 2.23
CA PHE A 64 2.79 17.53 2.09
C PHE A 64 2.25 17.26 0.68
N GLU A 65 3.14 16.99 -0.28
CA GLU A 65 2.74 16.64 -1.65
C GLU A 65 1.87 15.40 -1.62
N THR A 66 0.73 15.47 -2.31
CA THR A 66 -0.20 14.37 -2.48
C THR A 66 -0.25 14.00 -3.95
N ARG A 67 -0.07 12.72 -4.25
CA ARG A 67 -0.27 12.14 -5.59
C ARG A 67 -1.40 11.14 -5.53
N ARG A 68 -2.14 11.06 -6.64
CA ARG A 68 -3.27 10.16 -6.78
C ARG A 68 -3.25 9.51 -8.15
N THR A 69 -3.76 8.29 -8.22
CA THR A 69 -3.99 7.59 -9.47
C THR A 69 -5.25 6.74 -9.34
N CYS A 70 -5.83 6.39 -10.49
CA CYS A 70 -7.03 5.58 -10.57
C CYS A 70 -6.79 4.41 -11.51
N MET A 71 -7.25 3.22 -11.13
CA MET A 71 -7.23 2.04 -11.97
C MET A 71 -8.65 1.49 -12.15
N GLN A 72 -9.04 1.24 -13.39
CA GLN A 72 -10.32 0.61 -13.70
C GLN A 72 -10.16 -0.91 -13.65
N GLN A 73 -10.89 -1.57 -12.75
CA GLN A 73 -10.99 -3.04 -12.73
C GLN A 73 -12.02 -3.52 -13.76
N ASP A 74 -13.22 -2.94 -13.70
CA ASP A 74 -14.34 -3.22 -14.60
C ASP A 74 -15.26 -1.99 -14.69
N LEU A 75 -16.32 -2.03 -15.51
CA LEU A 75 -17.24 -0.90 -15.70
C LEU A 75 -17.88 -0.35 -14.42
N ARG A 76 -17.92 -1.15 -13.36
CA ARG A 76 -18.51 -0.84 -12.07
C ARG A 76 -17.49 -0.83 -10.94
N THR A 77 -16.20 -1.03 -11.18
CA THR A 77 -15.22 -1.06 -10.09
C THR A 77 -13.99 -0.27 -10.48
N LYS A 78 -13.62 0.71 -9.63
CA LYS A 78 -12.44 1.53 -9.82
C LYS A 78 -11.67 1.61 -8.50
N TRP A 79 -10.36 1.61 -8.61
CA TRP A 79 -9.47 1.70 -7.47
C TRP A 79 -8.80 3.06 -7.47
N ASP A 80 -9.15 3.90 -6.50
CA ASP A 80 -8.52 5.20 -6.27
C ASP A 80 -7.41 5.04 -5.24
N PHE A 81 -6.18 5.35 -5.63
CA PHE A 81 -5.00 5.28 -4.77
C PHE A 81 -4.48 6.68 -4.48
N GLY A 82 -3.98 6.88 -3.26
CA GLY A 82 -3.37 8.13 -2.84
C GLY A 82 -2.13 7.89 -1.99
N ILE A 83 -1.09 8.68 -2.23
CA ILE A 83 0.09 8.79 -1.38
C ILE A 83 0.32 10.26 -1.07
N LYS A 84 0.55 10.55 0.21
CA LYS A 84 0.88 11.87 0.70
C LYS A 84 2.15 11.81 1.54
N SER A 85 3.11 12.67 1.22
CA SER A 85 4.25 12.94 2.11
C SER A 85 3.74 13.63 3.37
N MET A 86 4.14 13.13 4.54
CA MET A 86 3.78 13.70 5.85
C MET A 86 4.93 14.49 6.47
N ILE A 87 5.99 14.74 5.70
CA ILE A 87 7.22 15.36 6.18
C ILE A 87 7.03 16.85 6.32
N ASP A 88 7.31 17.35 7.52
CA ASP A 88 7.34 18.77 7.81
C ASP A 88 8.47 19.47 7.03
N PRO A 89 8.21 20.66 6.45
CA PRO A 89 9.26 21.50 5.90
C PRO A 89 10.18 21.97 7.04
N GLY A 90 11.33 21.31 7.16
CA GLY A 90 12.33 21.54 8.22
C GLY A 90 12.79 20.28 8.96
N GLY A 91 12.11 19.14 8.78
CA GLY A 91 12.50 17.86 9.35
C GLY A 91 13.43 17.04 8.45
N ASN A 92 14.29 16.20 9.05
CA ASN A 92 15.17 15.24 8.36
C ASN A 92 14.40 14.01 7.81
N GLY A 93 13.12 14.16 7.49
CA GLY A 93 12.24 13.04 7.09
C GLY A 93 12.57 12.51 5.68
N GLU A 94 12.26 11.23 5.47
CA GLU A 94 12.50 10.53 4.20
C GLU A 94 11.53 10.99 3.10
N SER A 95 11.92 12.01 2.31
CA SER A 95 11.09 12.57 1.25
C SER A 95 11.05 11.75 -0.04
N THR A 96 11.75 10.63 -0.06
CA THR A 96 11.89 9.77 -1.23
C THR A 96 11.06 8.52 -1.02
N LEU A 97 10.20 8.19 -1.97
CA LEU A 97 9.43 6.94 -1.93
C LEU A 97 9.90 6.03 -3.05
N SER A 98 10.39 4.85 -2.67
CA SER A 98 10.75 3.79 -3.62
C SER A 98 9.50 3.06 -4.13
N MET A 99 9.66 2.33 -5.24
CA MET A 99 8.61 1.46 -5.77
C MET A 99 8.22 0.35 -4.76
N GLU A 100 9.21 -0.24 -4.09
CA GLU A 100 9.01 -1.28 -3.09
C GLU A 100 8.22 -0.76 -1.89
N ASP A 101 8.58 0.42 -1.38
CA ASP A 101 7.89 1.03 -0.24
C ASP A 101 6.48 1.48 -0.63
N CYS A 102 6.29 1.99 -1.84
CA CYS A 102 4.95 2.27 -2.35
C CYS A 102 4.07 1.00 -2.33
N MET A 103 4.58 -0.12 -2.87
CA MET A 103 3.87 -1.39 -2.90
C MET A 103 3.57 -1.89 -1.49
N LYS A 104 4.54 -1.80 -0.58
CA LYS A 104 4.41 -2.21 0.82
C LYS A 104 3.36 -1.39 1.57
N ILE A 105 3.33 -0.07 1.37
CA ILE A 105 2.41 0.82 2.08
C ILE A 105 0.99 0.69 1.49
N LEU A 106 0.82 0.79 0.17
CA LEU A 106 -0.50 0.65 -0.46
C LEU A 106 -1.04 -0.77 -0.34
N GLY A 107 -0.18 -1.79 -0.39
CA GLY A 107 -0.56 -3.19 -0.24
C GLY A 107 -1.26 -3.48 1.09
N LYS A 108 -0.91 -2.78 2.18
CA LYS A 108 -1.58 -2.94 3.48
C LYS A 108 -3.08 -2.66 3.40
N VAL A 109 -3.45 -1.58 2.72
CA VAL A 109 -4.85 -1.16 2.60
C VAL A 109 -5.55 -1.83 1.43
N ALA A 110 -4.87 -2.02 0.31
CA ALA A 110 -5.43 -2.67 -0.87
C ALA A 110 -5.70 -4.15 -0.64
N TYR A 111 -4.81 -4.86 0.07
CA TYR A 111 -4.89 -6.31 0.26
C TYR A 111 -5.47 -6.72 1.62
N GLY A 112 -5.46 -5.82 2.59
CA GLY A 112 -5.93 -6.06 3.96
C GLY A 112 -7.37 -5.63 4.21
N CYS A 113 -7.97 -4.80 3.33
CA CYS A 113 -9.29 -4.24 3.56
C CYS A 113 -10.26 -4.56 2.42
N GLU A 114 -11.48 -5.00 2.78
CA GLU A 114 -12.52 -5.37 1.81
C GLU A 114 -12.95 -4.21 0.92
N TYR A 115 -13.11 -3.01 1.50
CA TYR A 115 -13.56 -1.79 0.83
C TYR A 115 -12.42 -0.78 0.63
N GLY A 116 -11.17 -1.24 0.75
CA GLY A 116 -10.02 -0.35 0.90
C GLY A 116 -9.95 0.31 2.28
N GLY A 117 -9.04 1.27 2.41
CA GLY A 117 -8.74 1.91 3.68
C GLY A 117 -7.60 2.89 3.58
N GLU A 118 -7.11 3.29 4.74
CA GLU A 118 -5.99 4.21 4.89
C GLU A 118 -4.97 3.69 5.90
N THR A 119 -3.73 4.10 5.72
CA THR A 119 -2.64 3.79 6.66
C THR A 119 -1.66 4.94 6.65
N TRP A 120 -0.92 5.09 7.74
CA TRP A 120 0.15 6.08 7.81
C TRP A 120 1.30 5.57 8.65
N ASN A 121 2.48 6.13 8.38
CA ASN A 121 3.64 6.07 9.24
C ASN A 121 4.17 7.49 9.46
N SER A 122 5.39 7.62 10.00
CA SER A 122 6.01 8.92 10.27
C SER A 122 6.29 9.76 9.03
N ALA A 123 6.37 9.17 7.83
CA ALA A 123 6.75 9.85 6.59
C ALA A 123 5.63 9.87 5.53
N TRP A 124 4.69 8.92 5.58
CA TRP A 124 3.74 8.68 4.50
C TRP A 124 2.33 8.45 5.05
N PHE A 125 1.35 9.06 4.38
CA PHE A 125 -0.05 8.67 4.44
C PHE A 125 -0.42 8.01 3.11
N ALA A 126 -1.18 6.93 3.17
CA ALA A 126 -1.63 6.19 2.00
C ALA A 126 -3.11 5.82 2.12
N SER A 127 -3.81 5.87 1.00
CA SER A 127 -5.23 5.53 0.91
C SER A 127 -5.50 4.70 -0.33
N CYS A 128 -6.46 3.79 -0.22
CA CYS A 128 -6.98 2.97 -1.30
C CYS A 128 -8.50 2.90 -1.17
N MET A 129 -9.26 3.19 -2.22
CA MET A 129 -10.72 3.07 -2.24
C MET A 129 -11.15 2.26 -3.45
N GLY A 130 -11.93 1.20 -3.23
CA GLY A 130 -12.52 0.34 -4.26
C GLY A 130 -13.94 0.75 -4.64
#